data_AF-A0A497EZM0-F1
#
_entry.id   AF-A0A497EZM0-F1
#
_cell.length_a   1.000
_cell.length_b   1.000
_cell.length_c   1.000
_cell.angle_alpha   90.00
_cell.angle_beta   90.00
_cell.angle_gamma   90.00
#
_symmetry.space_group_name_H-M   'P 1'
#
loop_
_entity.id
_entity.type
_entity.pdbx_description
1 polymer ?
#
loop_
_entity_poly.entity_id
_entity_poly.type
_entity_poly.pdbx_seq_one_letter_code
_entity_poly.pdbx_strand_id
1 'polypeptide(L)'
;MEWVKNGELSGPLKSCEYYPCHFEGQDCTWCYCPFYPCGDSRTGGKIVLGKFSGRLVWSCEDCYWIHIPDVAKQVLERLKSLVNDGIKLERDVLINVREEVLRSTPPCSRQT
;
A
#
# COMPACT_ATOMS: atom_id res chain seq x y z
N MET A 1 -10.71 6.73 -5.04
CA MET A 1 -10.07 6.29 -6.29
C MET A 1 -9.99 7.45 -7.30
N GLU A 2 -9.49 8.61 -6.86
CA GLU A 2 -9.05 9.72 -7.71
C GLU A 2 -7.54 9.55 -7.98
N TRP A 3 -7.13 8.36 -8.44
CA TRP A 3 -5.74 7.91 -8.40
C TRP A 3 -4.78 8.98 -8.90
N VAL A 4 -3.96 9.48 -7.97
CA VAL A 4 -2.83 10.37 -8.21
C VAL A 4 -3.21 11.55 -9.11
N LYS A 5 -3.77 12.63 -8.55
CA LYS A 5 -4.25 13.79 -9.33
C LYS A 5 -3.26 14.29 -10.40
N ASN A 6 -1.95 14.00 -10.27
CA ASN A 6 -0.92 14.29 -11.26
C ASN A 6 0.03 13.13 -11.62
N GLY A 7 -0.15 11.91 -11.12
CA GLY A 7 0.88 10.86 -11.24
C GLY A 7 2.16 11.14 -10.43
N GLU A 8 2.08 11.77 -9.26
CA GLU A 8 3.22 12.12 -8.43
C GLU A 8 3.16 11.47 -7.04
N LEU A 9 4.31 11.27 -6.42
CA LEU A 9 4.38 10.84 -5.02
C LEU A 9 3.94 11.98 -4.11
N SER A 10 3.09 11.67 -3.15
CA SER A 10 2.69 12.64 -2.11
C SER A 10 3.80 12.85 -1.08
N GLY A 11 4.66 11.84 -0.85
CA GLY A 11 5.65 11.89 0.22
C GLY A 11 5.00 11.93 1.61
N PRO A 12 5.76 12.36 2.64
CA PRO A 12 5.23 12.53 4.00
C PRO A 12 4.23 13.69 4.10
N LEU A 13 3.04 13.43 4.65
CA LEU A 13 1.99 14.45 4.82
C LEU A 13 1.84 14.86 6.30
N LYS A 14 2.76 15.69 6.79
CA LYS A 14 2.82 16.10 8.21
C LYS A 14 1.62 16.89 8.72
N SER A 15 0.82 17.46 7.83
CA SER A 15 -0.41 18.19 8.17
C SER A 15 -1.63 17.28 8.36
N CYS A 16 -1.52 15.99 8.05
CA CYS A 16 -2.60 15.02 8.22
C CYS A 16 -2.74 14.63 9.69
N GLU A 17 -3.97 14.61 10.22
CA GLU A 17 -4.26 14.19 11.61
C GLU A 17 -3.84 12.75 11.92
N TYR A 18 -3.72 11.92 10.88
CA TYR A 18 -3.30 10.53 10.97
C TYR A 18 -1.79 10.34 10.78
N TYR A 19 -1.00 11.40 10.60
CA TYR A 19 0.45 11.28 10.39
C TYR A 19 1.24 11.32 11.72
N PRO A 20 2.23 10.42 11.92
CA PRO A 20 2.46 9.21 11.14
C PRO A 20 1.44 8.12 11.53
N CYS A 21 0.93 7.37 10.54
CA CYS A 21 0.05 6.25 10.83
C CYS A 21 0.83 4.97 11.16
N HIS A 22 2.09 4.89 10.70
CA HIS A 22 2.99 3.76 10.91
C HIS A 22 4.39 4.16 11.37
N PHE A 23 5.03 5.17 10.76
CA PHE A 23 6.37 5.63 11.17
C PHE A 23 6.71 7.06 10.68
N GLU A 24 7.58 7.78 11.40
CA GLU A 24 8.04 9.11 10.99
C GLU A 24 8.78 9.04 9.65
N GLY A 25 8.49 9.97 8.74
CA GLY A 25 9.07 9.96 7.38
C GLY A 25 8.40 9.00 6.40
N GLN A 26 7.31 8.33 6.79
CA GLN A 26 6.52 7.51 5.87
C GLN A 26 6.00 8.28 4.65
N ASP A 27 5.81 7.57 3.54
CA ASP A 27 5.14 8.09 2.34
C ASP A 27 3.62 7.86 2.44
N CYS A 28 2.83 8.91 2.20
CA CYS A 28 1.37 8.90 2.31
C CYS A 28 0.64 8.69 0.98
N THR A 29 1.35 8.47 -0.14
CA THR A 29 0.77 8.27 -1.48
C THR A 29 -0.28 7.16 -1.48
N TRP A 30 -0.05 6.11 -0.68
CA TRP A 30 -0.89 4.92 -0.62
C TRP A 30 -1.56 4.71 0.74
N CYS A 31 -1.90 5.79 1.47
CA CYS A 31 -2.69 5.72 2.71
C CYS A 31 -3.95 4.85 2.54
N TYR A 32 -4.58 4.91 1.37
CA TYR A 32 -5.51 3.88 0.93
C TYR A 32 -4.76 2.88 0.06
N CYS A 33 -4.45 1.72 0.64
CA CYS A 33 -3.66 0.71 -0.04
C CYS A 33 -4.35 0.25 -1.33
N PRO A 34 -3.69 0.35 -2.50
CA PRO A 34 -4.26 -0.03 -3.79
C PRO A 34 -4.53 -1.54 -3.88
N PHE A 35 -3.88 -2.32 -3.01
CA PHE A 35 -3.96 -3.77 -2.98
C PHE A 35 -4.95 -4.28 -1.93
N TYR A 36 -5.64 -3.43 -1.18
CA TYR A 36 -6.60 -3.90 -0.19
C TYR A 36 -7.81 -4.59 -0.86
N PRO A 37 -8.33 -5.72 -0.32
CA PRO A 37 -7.73 -6.58 0.71
C PRO A 37 -6.69 -7.55 0.14
N CYS A 38 -5.41 -7.41 0.49
CA CYS A 38 -4.35 -8.19 -0.15
C CYS A 38 -4.22 -9.64 0.35
N GLY A 39 -4.72 -9.95 1.55
CA GLY A 39 -4.64 -11.29 2.13
C GLY A 39 -3.22 -11.74 2.51
N ASP A 40 -2.24 -10.82 2.55
CA ASP A 40 -0.84 -11.13 2.76
C ASP A 40 -0.32 -10.69 4.14
N SER A 41 0.04 -11.67 4.98
CA SER A 41 0.54 -11.44 6.33
C SER A 41 2.03 -11.09 6.40
N ARG A 42 2.81 -11.26 5.32
CA ARG A 42 4.24 -10.93 5.28
C ARG A 42 4.51 -9.46 5.59
N THR A 43 3.54 -8.60 5.32
CA THR A 43 3.60 -7.16 5.57
C THR A 43 2.69 -6.75 6.73
N GLY A 44 2.37 -7.62 7.69
CA GLY A 44 1.57 -7.26 8.88
C GLY A 44 0.05 -7.34 8.69
N GLY A 45 -0.44 -7.79 7.54
CA GLY A 45 -1.87 -8.02 7.34
C GLY A 45 -2.41 -9.20 8.16
N LYS A 46 -3.63 -9.09 8.67
CA LYS A 46 -4.25 -10.09 9.56
C LYS A 46 -5.77 -10.11 9.45
N ILE A 47 -6.40 -11.21 9.84
CA ILE A 47 -7.85 -11.28 10.03
C ILE A 47 -8.18 -10.77 11.45
N VAL A 48 -9.12 -9.83 11.56
CA VAL A 48 -9.59 -9.28 12.84
C VAL A 48 -11.12 -9.39 12.95
N LEU A 49 -11.63 -9.35 14.18
CA LEU A 49 -13.08 -9.21 14.41
C LEU A 49 -13.49 -7.75 14.18
N GLY A 50 -14.35 -7.50 13.20
CA GLY A 50 -14.83 -6.18 12.86
C GLY A 50 -15.67 -5.58 13.99
N LYS A 51 -15.21 -4.47 14.57
CA LYS A 51 -15.82 -3.81 15.74
C LYS A 51 -17.31 -3.49 15.56
N PHE A 52 -17.73 -3.14 14.34
CA PHE A 52 -19.11 -2.77 14.03
C PHE A 52 -19.93 -3.92 13.43
N SER A 53 -19.30 -4.81 12.65
CA SER A 53 -20.01 -5.88 11.94
C SER A 53 -20.14 -7.17 12.75
N GLY A 54 -19.28 -7.37 13.76
CA GLY A 54 -19.16 -8.64 14.48
C GLY A 54 -18.65 -9.79 13.61
N ARG A 55 -18.13 -9.51 12.41
CA ARG A 55 -17.65 -10.51 11.44
C ARG A 55 -16.13 -10.45 11.31
N LEU A 56 -15.52 -11.57 10.93
CA LEU A 56 -14.10 -11.61 10.58
C LEU A 56 -13.86 -10.80 9.29
N VAL A 57 -12.90 -9.88 9.33
CA VAL A 57 -12.51 -9.02 8.20
C VAL A 57 -10.99 -8.99 8.06
N TRP A 58 -10.50 -8.78 6.84
CA TRP A 58 -9.08 -8.53 6.60
C TRP A 58 -8.71 -7.11 7.07
N SER A 59 -7.58 -6.98 7.76
CA SER A 59 -7.04 -5.71 8.23
C SER A 59 -5.59 -5.56 7.79
N CYS A 60 -5.26 -4.37 7.30
CA CYS A 60 -3.89 -3.93 7.02
C CYS A 60 -3.41 -2.88 8.02
N GLU A 61 -4.01 -2.80 9.22
CA GLU A 61 -3.68 -1.76 10.20
C GLU A 61 -2.21 -1.76 10.66
N ASP A 62 -1.52 -2.90 10.59
CA ASP A 62 -0.10 -3.03 10.93
C ASP A 62 0.81 -3.06 9.67
N CYS A 63 0.28 -2.70 8.49
CA CYS A 63 1.01 -2.79 7.22
C CYS A 63 1.83 -1.55 6.90
N TYR A 64 3.06 -1.50 7.42
CA TYR A 64 3.98 -0.40 7.13
C TYR A 64 4.62 -0.46 5.73
N TRP A 65 4.61 -1.62 5.05
CA TRP A 65 5.40 -1.84 3.83
C TRP A 65 5.05 -0.88 2.69
N ILE A 66 3.76 -0.63 2.44
CA ILE A 66 3.32 0.24 1.34
C ILE A 66 3.66 1.72 1.58
N HIS A 67 4.00 2.06 2.82
CA HIS A 67 4.37 3.39 3.28
C HIS A 67 5.88 3.65 3.21
N ILE A 68 6.69 2.64 2.85
CA ILE A 68 8.12 2.83 2.58
C ILE A 68 8.27 3.68 1.29
N PRO A 69 9.02 4.80 1.30
CA PRO A 69 9.13 5.68 0.13
C PRO A 69 9.52 4.98 -1.17
N ASP A 70 10.51 4.08 -1.11
CA ASP A 70 10.97 3.32 -2.29
C ASP A 70 9.91 2.35 -2.81
N VAL A 71 9.10 1.77 -1.92
CA VAL A 71 7.97 0.91 -2.31
C VAL A 71 6.88 1.75 -2.95
N ALA A 72 6.51 2.88 -2.33
CA ALA A 72 5.49 3.78 -2.85
C ALA A 72 5.82 4.26 -4.28
N LYS A 73 7.09 4.60 -4.51
CA LYS A 73 7.65 4.95 -5.81
C LYS A 73 7.54 3.81 -6.82
N GLN A 74 8.02 2.61 -6.47
CA GLN A 74 7.98 1.46 -7.38
C GLN A 74 6.55 1.09 -7.79
N VAL A 75 5.61 1.11 -6.84
CA VAL A 75 4.19 0.87 -7.13
C VAL A 75 3.65 1.93 -8.09
N LEU A 76 3.92 3.22 -7.84
CA LEU A 76 3.46 4.30 -8.71
C LEU A 76 3.98 4.13 -10.14
N GLU A 77 5.28 3.91 -10.31
CA GLU A 77 5.90 3.77 -11.62
C GLU A 77 5.39 2.53 -12.37
N ARG A 78 5.19 1.41 -11.65
CA ARG A 78 4.65 0.20 -12.27
C ARG A 78 3.20 0.40 -12.74
N LEU A 79 2.35 1.00 -11.90
CA LEU A 79 0.96 1.27 -12.27
C LEU A 79 0.87 2.26 -13.44
N LYS A 80 1.69 3.31 -13.46
CA LYS A 80 1.78 4.23 -14.60
C LYS A 80 2.17 3.53 -15.89
N SER A 81 3.21 2.69 -15.86
CA SER A 81 3.66 1.94 -17.03
C SER A 81 2.51 1.10 -17.60
N LEU A 82 1.78 0.36 -16.75
CA LEU A 82 0.65 -0.45 -17.19
C LEU A 82 -0.47 0.38 -17.81
N VAL A 83 -0.79 1.53 -17.20
CA VAL A 83 -1.81 2.45 -17.75
C VAL A 83 -1.38 3.01 -19.10
N ASN A 84 -0.10 3.40 -19.25
CA ASN A 84 0.44 3.89 -20.52
C ASN A 84 0.42 2.81 -21.62
N ASP A 85 0.60 1.55 -21.24
CA ASP A 85 0.50 0.39 -22.12
C ASP A 85 -0.97 0.01 -22.43
N GLY A 86 -1.96 0.75 -21.92
CA GLY A 86 -3.39 0.50 -22.12
C GLY A 86 -3.93 -0.68 -21.32
N ILE A 87 -3.18 -1.17 -20.33
CA ILE A 87 -3.58 -2.30 -19.49
C ILE A 87 -4.54 -1.82 -18.40
N LYS A 88 -5.67 -2.52 -18.25
CA LYS A 88 -6.65 -2.26 -17.20
C LYS A 88 -6.12 -2.75 -15.85
N LEU A 89 -6.26 -1.93 -14.81
CA LEU A 89 -5.81 -2.23 -13.45
C LEU A 89 -6.85 -3.10 -12.71
N GLU A 90 -7.13 -4.28 -13.25
CA GLU A 90 -7.97 -5.28 -12.63
C GLU A 90 -7.30 -5.91 -11.40
N ARG A 91 -8.08 -6.65 -10.62
CA ARG A 91 -7.64 -7.15 -9.30
C ARG A 91 -6.38 -8.01 -9.37
N ASP A 92 -6.34 -8.94 -10.32
CA ASP A 92 -5.21 -9.83 -10.57
C ASP A 92 -3.96 -9.05 -10.98
N VAL A 93 -4.11 -8.03 -11.85
CA VAL A 93 -3.02 -7.13 -12.24
C VAL A 93 -2.44 -6.41 -11.03
N LEU A 94 -3.30 -5.83 -10.18
CA LEU A 94 -2.87 -5.14 -8.95
C LEU A 94 -2.13 -6.08 -7.98
N ILE A 95 -2.62 -7.32 -7.81
CA ILE A 95 -1.94 -8.30 -6.97
C ILE A 95 -0.60 -8.75 -7.57
N ASN A 96 -0.49 -8.88 -8.90
CA ASN A 96 0.78 -9.17 -9.55
C ASN A 96 1.80 -8.05 -9.35
N VAL A 97 1.39 -6.79 -9.49
CA VAL A 97 2.24 -5.62 -9.20
C VAL A 97 2.72 -5.65 -7.74
N ARG A 98 1.81 -5.97 -6.80
CA ARG A 98 2.19 -6.13 -5.40
C ARG A 98 3.29 -7.18 -5.23
N GLU A 99 3.10 -8.38 -5.77
CA GLU A 99 4.09 -9.46 -5.62
C GLU A 99 5.42 -9.14 -6.28
N GLU A 100 5.40 -8.44 -7.42
CA GLU A 100 6.59 -7.95 -8.12
C GLU A 100 7.40 -7.00 -7.22
N VAL A 101 6.75 -5.95 -6.69
CA VAL A 101 7.41 -4.95 -5.84
C VAL A 101 7.80 -5.54 -4.47
N LEU A 102 7.00 -6.46 -3.93
CA LEU A 102 7.32 -7.13 -2.67
C LEU A 102 8.58 -8.00 -2.81
N ARG A 103 8.78 -8.63 -3.98
CA ARG A 103 9.98 -9.42 -4.28
C ARG A 103 11.21 -8.54 -4.47
N SER A 104 11.07 -7.37 -5.10
CA SER A 104 12.18 -6.43 -5.27
C SER A 104 12.55 -5.75 -3.95
N THR A 105 11.55 -5.43 -3.12
CA THR A 105 11.71 -4.65 -1.89
C THR A 105 10.92 -5.30 -0.76
N PRO A 106 11.42 -6.42 -0.19
CA PRO A 106 10.72 -7.10 0.89
C PRO A 106 10.71 -6.24 2.17
N PRO A 107 9.68 -6.39 3.02
CA PRO A 107 9.67 -5.74 4.33
C PRO A 107 10.90 -6.18 5.13
N CYS A 108 11.71 -5.23 5.61
CA CYS A 108 12.90 -5.54 6.39
C CYS A 108 12.50 -6.22 7.71
N SER A 109 13.14 -7.33 8.07
CA SER A 109 12.84 -8.09 9.29
C SER A 109 13.30 -7.42 10.59
N ARG A 110 13.75 -6.16 10.56
CA ARG A 110 14.23 -5.43 11.74
C ARG A 110 13.67 -4.03 11.81
N GLN A 111 12.61 -3.88 12.58
CA GLN A 111 12.39 -2.71 13.41
C GLN A 111 12.09 -3.26 14.81
N THR A 112 13.16 -3.57 15.53
CA THR A 112 13.16 -3.71 16.99
C THR A 112 13.16 -2.32 17.59
#